data_AF-A0A3M0K563-F1
#
_entry.id   AF-A0A3M0K563-F1
#
_cell.length_a   1.000
_cell.length_b   1.000
_cell.length_c   1.000
_cell.angle_alpha   90.00
_cell.angle_beta   90.00
_cell.angle_gamma   90.00
#
_symmetry.space_group_name_H-M   'P 1'
#
loop_
_entity.id
_entity.type
_entity.pdbx_description
1 polymer ?
#
loop_
_entity_poly.entity_id
_entity_poly.type
_entity_poly.pdbx_seq_one_letter_code
_entity_poly.pdbx_strand_id
1 'polypeptide(L)'
;MDDILVSASTQDELLRIQPQLLNALHSHGLQVAPEKVQQQPPWKYLGVKILEWTIRHQEVQFVQSVKTLNDAQKLVGVITWLHPYLGLMTAQVSPLFELLKGDTDLKSPRELTPEAQKVLEEVQQAVSARQVYHIEPSIDVTAFITTPDLHPTGIIGQWNDD
;
A
#
# COMPACT_ATOMS: atom_id res chain seq x y z
N MET A 1 -6.10 -5.32 -13.36
CA MET A 1 -5.01 -4.38 -13.06
C MET A 1 -4.52 -3.85 -14.39
N ASP A 2 -4.36 -2.53 -14.51
CA ASP A 2 -4.01 -1.80 -15.73
C ASP A 2 -2.70 -1.00 -15.59
N ASP A 3 -2.08 -0.99 -14.41
CA ASP A 3 -0.80 -0.34 -14.16
C ASP A 3 0.38 -1.22 -14.60
N ILE A 4 1.39 -0.61 -15.22
CA ILE A 4 2.65 -1.25 -15.60
C ILE A 4 3.80 -0.42 -15.04
N LEU A 5 4.68 -1.05 -14.27
CA LEU A 5 5.95 -0.47 -13.83
C LEU A 5 7.09 -1.05 -14.67
N VAL A 6 7.94 -0.18 -15.22
CA VAL A 6 9.10 -0.57 -16.03
C VAL A 6 10.35 0.03 -15.39
N SER A 7 11.33 -0.81 -15.06
CA SER A 7 12.63 -0.39 -14.54
C SER A 7 13.76 -0.98 -15.38
N ALA A 8 14.88 -0.27 -15.46
CA ALA A 8 16.13 -0.73 -16.04
C ALA A 8 17.30 -0.16 -15.24
N SER A 9 18.51 -0.69 -15.46
CA SER A 9 19.71 -0.24 -14.74
C SER A 9 20.16 1.16 -15.13
N THR A 10 19.75 1.65 -16.31
CA THR A 10 20.08 3.00 -16.80
C THR A 10 18.87 3.69 -17.43
N GLN A 11 18.89 5.02 -17.43
CA GLN A 11 17.86 5.83 -18.10
C GLN A 11 17.86 5.62 -19.62
N ASP A 12 19.03 5.42 -20.23
CA ASP A 12 19.15 5.19 -21.68
C ASP A 12 18.50 3.88 -22.10
N GLU A 13 18.62 2.83 -21.28
CA GLU A 13 17.91 1.58 -21.51
C GLU A 13 16.40 1.76 -21.42
N LEU A 14 15.90 2.50 -20.42
CA LEU A 14 14.48 2.83 -20.30
C LEU A 14 13.96 3.56 -21.54
N LEU A 15 14.68 4.59 -22.00
CA LEU A 15 14.33 5.34 -23.21
C LEU A 15 14.35 4.47 -24.47
N ARG A 16 15.25 3.49 -24.54
CA ARG A 16 15.34 2.54 -25.65
C ARG A 16 14.17 1.55 -25.68
N ILE A 17 13.72 1.05 -24.53
CA ILE A 17 12.65 0.04 -24.44
C ILE A 17 11.25 0.65 -24.46
N GLN A 18 11.07 1.88 -23.97
CA GLN A 18 9.77 2.55 -23.91
C GLN A 18 8.99 2.53 -25.24
N PRO A 19 9.56 2.95 -26.40
CA PRO A 19 8.81 2.93 -27.65
C PRO A 19 8.45 1.50 -28.11
N GLN A 20 9.30 0.52 -27.80
CA GLN A 20 9.04 -0.89 -28.14
C GLN A 20 7.87 -1.43 -27.33
N LEU A 21 7.82 -1.12 -26.03
CA LEU A 21 6.71 -1.47 -25.16
C LEU A 21 5.40 -0.83 -25.63
N LEU A 22 5.41 0.48 -25.91
CA LEU A 22 4.21 1.19 -26.37
C LEU A 22 3.69 0.62 -27.69
N ASN A 23 4.58 0.32 -28.64
CA ASN A 23 4.21 -0.30 -29.91
C ASN A 23 3.64 -1.71 -29.71
N ALA A 24 4.22 -2.50 -28.81
CA ALA A 24 3.72 -3.85 -28.49
C ALA A 24 2.35 -3.81 -27.81
N LEU A 25 2.11 -2.86 -26.91
CA LEU A 25 0.80 -2.65 -26.29
C LEU A 25 -0.23 -2.25 -27.36
N HIS A 26 0.14 -1.28 -28.22
CA HIS A 26 -0.73 -0.80 -29.29
C HIS A 26 -1.10 -1.90 -30.29
N SER A 27 -0.16 -2.77 -30.66
CA SER A 27 -0.43 -3.88 -31.59
C SER A 27 -1.40 -4.92 -31.02
N HIS A 28 -1.51 -5.01 -29.70
CA HIS A 28 -2.49 -5.83 -29.00
C HIS A 28 -3.78 -5.06 -28.63
N GLY A 29 -3.96 -3.85 -29.16
CA GLY A 29 -5.13 -3.01 -28.91
C GLY A 29 -5.16 -2.31 -27.55
N LEU A 30 -4.05 -2.34 -26.80
CA LEU A 30 -3.90 -1.66 -25.52
C LEU A 30 -3.38 -0.24 -25.74
N GLN A 31 -4.17 0.76 -25.33
CA GLN A 31 -3.81 2.17 -25.44
C GLN A 31 -3.31 2.70 -24.11
N VAL A 32 -2.11 3.29 -24.13
CA VAL A 32 -1.55 4.00 -22.98
C VAL A 32 -1.90 5.47 -23.11
N ALA A 33 -2.64 6.00 -22.13
CA ALA A 33 -2.96 7.41 -22.06
C ALA A 33 -1.69 8.22 -21.71
N PRO A 34 -1.24 9.17 -22.56
CA PRO A 34 0.00 9.92 -22.32
C PRO A 34 0.05 10.62 -20.96
N GLU A 35 -1.08 11.11 -20.48
CA GLU A 35 -1.24 11.77 -19.18
C GLU A 35 -1.07 10.84 -17.97
N LYS A 36 -1.16 9.51 -18.17
CA LYS A 36 -0.90 8.50 -17.13
C LYS A 36 0.56 8.06 -17.10
N VAL A 37 1.38 8.44 -18.08
CA VAL A 37 2.80 8.06 -18.14
C VAL A 37 3.59 8.89 -17.14
N GLN A 38 4.24 8.22 -16.18
CA GLN A 38 5.05 8.84 -15.13
C GLN A 38 6.54 8.57 -15.41
N GLN A 39 7.30 9.59 -15.81
CA GLN A 39 8.71 9.43 -16.17
C GLN A 39 9.69 9.79 -15.04
N GLN A 40 9.26 10.59 -14.07
CA GLN A 40 10.09 11.08 -12.98
C GLN A 40 9.45 10.77 -11.62
N PRO A 41 10.25 10.61 -10.55
CA PRO A 41 9.72 10.44 -9.21
C PRO A 41 8.99 11.70 -8.74
N PRO A 42 8.00 11.58 -7.84
CA PRO A 42 7.51 10.33 -7.24
C PRO A 42 6.58 9.56 -8.19
N TRP A 43 6.87 8.27 -8.43
CA TRP A 43 6.01 7.40 -9.23
C TRP A 43 4.90 6.81 -8.36
N LYS A 44 3.65 6.98 -8.78
CA LYS A 44 2.48 6.36 -8.16
C LYS A 44 2.23 5.01 -8.81
N TYR A 45 2.30 3.94 -8.04
CA TYR A 45 2.05 2.58 -8.51
C TYR A 45 1.36 1.78 -7.41
N LEU A 46 0.22 1.16 -7.71
CA LEU A 46 -0.53 0.32 -6.75
C LEU A 46 -0.61 0.93 -5.34
N GLY A 47 -1.03 2.21 -5.26
CA GLY A 47 -1.23 2.92 -4.00
C GLY A 47 0.03 3.26 -3.17
N VAL A 48 1.25 3.02 -3.68
CA VAL A 48 2.50 3.52 -3.11
C VAL A 48 3.08 4.66 -3.96
N LYS A 49 3.93 5.49 -3.33
CA LYS A 49 4.82 6.47 -3.97
C LYS A 49 6.23 5.89 -3.93
N ILE A 50 6.76 5.60 -5.11
CA ILE A 50 8.14 5.19 -5.29
C ILE A 50 8.97 6.46 -5.49
N LEU A 51 9.94 6.68 -4.62
CA LEU A 51 10.94 7.74 -4.70
C LEU A 51 12.28 7.12 -5.11
N GLU A 52 13.29 7.97 -5.29
CA GLU A 52 14.63 7.55 -5.68
C GLU A 52 15.23 6.50 -4.72
N TRP A 53 15.08 6.72 -3.41
CA TRP A 53 15.69 5.85 -2.38
C TRP A 53 14.68 5.06 -1.57
N THR A 54 13.43 5.52 -1.52
CA THR A 54 12.41 4.97 -0.62
C THR A 54 11.09 4.73 -1.31
N ILE A 55 10.31 3.81 -0.76
CA ILE A 55 8.93 3.56 -1.15
C ILE A 55 8.06 3.86 0.06
N ARG A 56 7.05 4.70 -0.14
CA ARG A 56 6.13 5.17 0.91
C ARG A 56 4.69 4.96 0.48
N HIS A 57 3.76 4.93 1.43
CA HIS A 57 2.35 4.95 1.05
C HIS A 57 1.95 6.27 0.39
N GLN A 58 0.99 6.19 -0.53
CA GLN A 58 0.27 7.40 -0.95
C GLN A 58 -0.50 7.97 0.23
N GLU A 59 -0.77 9.26 0.15
CA GLU A 59 -1.61 9.91 1.16
C GLU A 59 -3.01 9.35 1.03
N VAL A 60 -3.47 8.67 2.07
CA VAL A 60 -4.79 8.04 2.11
C VAL A 60 -5.71 8.94 2.92
N GLN A 61 -6.77 9.41 2.27
CA GLN A 61 -7.84 10.08 2.98
C GLN A 61 -8.78 9.05 3.60
N PHE A 62 -8.76 8.98 4.93
CA PHE A 62 -9.69 8.16 5.68
C PHE A 62 -11.00 8.93 5.87
N VAL A 63 -12.12 8.22 5.75
CA VAL A 63 -13.43 8.77 6.07
C VAL A 63 -13.47 9.07 7.57
N GLN A 64 -13.48 10.36 7.94
CA GLN A 64 -13.49 10.79 9.35
C GLN A 64 -14.84 10.61 10.05
N SER A 65 -15.92 10.43 9.28
CA SER A 65 -17.25 10.19 9.83
C SER A 65 -17.90 8.98 9.15
N VAL A 66 -17.92 7.84 9.85
CA VAL A 66 -18.75 6.70 9.46
C VAL A 66 -20.16 6.97 9.95
N LYS A 67 -21.14 6.99 9.04
CA LYS A 67 -22.56 7.16 9.37
C LYS A 67 -23.41 5.96 8.97
N THR A 68 -22.94 5.19 7.98
CA THR A 68 -23.66 4.07 7.40
C THR A 68 -22.76 2.84 7.26
N LEU A 69 -23.36 1.66 7.07
CA LEU A 69 -22.62 0.44 6.74
C LEU A 69 -21.77 0.61 5.48
N ASN A 70 -22.25 1.33 4.46
CA ASN A 70 -21.49 1.63 3.25
C ASN A 70 -20.20 2.42 3.55
N ASP A 71 -20.25 3.39 4.47
CA ASP A 71 -19.06 4.15 4.88
C ASP A 71 -18.07 3.25 5.63
N ALA A 72 -18.58 2.38 6.51
CA ALA A 72 -17.77 1.39 7.21
C ALA A 72 -17.08 0.42 6.25
N GLN A 73 -17.80 -0.07 5.24
CA GLN A 73 -17.24 -0.97 4.21
C GLN A 73 -16.14 -0.29 3.40
N LYS A 74 -16.31 0.97 3.00
CA LYS A 74 -15.27 1.74 2.30
C LYS A 74 -14.04 1.91 3.18
N LEU A 75 -14.23 2.26 4.46
CA LEU A 75 -13.15 2.43 5.42
C LEU A 75 -12.38 1.11 5.61
N VAL A 76 -13.08 0.02 5.93
CA VAL A 76 -12.46 -1.30 6.13
C VAL A 76 -11.80 -1.82 4.86
N GLY A 77 -12.36 -1.53 3.67
CA GLY A 77 -11.75 -1.87 2.39
C GLY A 77 -10.38 -1.20 2.20
N VAL A 78 -10.28 0.10 2.49
CA VAL A 78 -9.02 0.84 2.45
C VAL A 78 -8.01 0.29 3.47
N ILE A 79 -8.47 0.01 4.69
CA ILE A 79 -7.60 -0.50 5.77
C ILE A 79 -7.10 -1.91 5.45
N THR A 80 -7.96 -2.78 4.91
CA THR A 80 -7.58 -4.14 4.49
C THR A 80 -6.53 -4.08 3.38
N TRP A 81 -6.67 -3.15 2.43
CA TRP A 81 -5.70 -2.96 1.37
C TRP A 81 -4.34 -2.46 1.90
N LEU A 82 -4.33 -1.60 2.92
CA LEU A 82 -3.11 -1.10 3.54
C LEU A 82 -2.45 -2.11 4.50
N HIS A 83 -3.24 -2.95 5.17
CA HIS A 83 -2.82 -3.77 6.31
C HIS A 83 -1.48 -4.52 6.13
N PRO A 84 -1.19 -5.17 4.98
CA PRO A 84 0.07 -5.89 4.78
C PRO A 84 1.33 -5.03 4.97
N TYR A 85 1.21 -3.72 4.74
CA TYR A 85 2.32 -2.78 4.79
C TYR A 85 2.41 -2.04 6.13
N LEU A 86 1.36 -2.15 6.95
CA LEU A 86 1.24 -1.43 8.21
C LEU A 86 1.77 -2.22 9.39
N GLY A 87 2.36 -3.41 9.27
CA GLY A 87 2.95 -4.15 10.40
C GLY A 87 2.14 -4.08 11.71
N LEU A 88 0.80 -4.03 11.60
CA LEU A 88 -0.17 -4.00 12.69
C LEU A 88 -0.71 -5.41 12.78
N MET A 89 -0.99 -5.87 13.99
CA MET A 89 -1.59 -7.19 14.18
C MET A 89 -3.06 -7.14 13.82
N THR A 90 -3.58 -8.24 13.26
CA THR A 90 -5.02 -8.39 12.99
C THR A 90 -5.87 -8.13 14.25
N ALA A 91 -5.38 -8.52 15.43
CA ALA A 91 -6.03 -8.24 16.70
C ALA A 91 -6.15 -6.73 16.99
N GLN A 92 -5.11 -5.94 16.67
CA GLN A 92 -5.12 -4.48 16.85
C GLN A 92 -6.14 -3.81 15.93
N VAL A 93 -6.25 -4.26 14.68
CA VAL A 93 -7.20 -3.68 13.71
C VAL A 93 -8.64 -4.20 13.85
N SER A 94 -8.85 -5.24 14.66
CA SER A 94 -10.15 -5.91 14.83
C SER A 94 -11.34 -4.98 15.15
N PRO A 95 -11.21 -3.92 15.98
CA PRO A 95 -12.36 -3.06 16.30
C PRO A 95 -12.99 -2.38 15.08
N LEU A 96 -12.22 -2.16 14.00
CA LEU A 96 -12.74 -1.59 12.76
C LEU A 96 -13.60 -2.59 11.98
N PHE A 97 -13.29 -3.89 12.06
CA PHE A 97 -14.07 -4.95 11.40
C PHE A 97 -15.40 -5.20 12.11
N GLU A 98 -15.49 -4.90 13.41
CA GLU A 98 -16.74 -5.01 14.18
C GLU A 98 -17.83 -4.07 13.63
N LEU A 99 -17.46 -2.97 12.98
CA LEU A 99 -18.40 -2.04 12.31
C LEU A 99 -19.21 -2.71 11.20
N LEU A 100 -18.71 -3.82 10.63
CA LEU A 100 -19.38 -4.56 9.57
C LEU A 100 -20.48 -5.51 10.08
N LYS A 101 -20.53 -5.78 11.39
CA LYS A 101 -21.54 -6.64 11.98
C LYS A 101 -22.90 -5.92 12.08
N GLY A 102 -23.95 -6.71 12.29
CA GLY A 102 -25.32 -6.22 12.45
C GLY A 102 -26.12 -6.28 11.14
N ASP A 103 -27.05 -5.35 11.00
CA ASP A 103 -27.95 -5.23 9.86
C ASP A 103 -27.19 -5.02 8.53
N THR A 104 -27.56 -5.79 7.51
CA THR A 104 -26.90 -5.84 6.20
C THR A 104 -27.32 -4.71 5.25
N ASP A 105 -28.31 -3.89 5.59
CA ASP A 105 -28.66 -2.71 4.78
C ASP A 105 -27.46 -1.73 4.73
N LEU A 106 -27.04 -1.36 3.52
CA LEU A 106 -25.96 -0.40 3.28
C LEU A 106 -26.20 0.96 3.94
N LYS A 107 -27.47 1.33 4.14
CA LYS A 107 -27.89 2.58 4.79
C LYS A 107 -28.08 2.43 6.29
N SER A 108 -27.94 1.22 6.82
CA SER A 108 -28.04 0.95 8.26
C SER A 108 -27.04 1.83 9.02
N PRO A 109 -27.48 2.52 10.09
CA PRO A 109 -26.62 3.46 10.80
C PRO A 109 -25.41 2.74 11.41
N ARG A 110 -24.25 3.40 11.34
CA ARG A 110 -22.99 2.97 11.95
C ARG A 110 -22.30 4.18 12.55
N GLU A 111 -21.58 3.95 13.64
CA GLU A 111 -20.76 4.97 14.29
C GLU A 111 -19.44 4.32 14.71
N LEU A 112 -18.36 5.11 14.70
CA LEU A 112 -17.07 4.66 15.20
C LEU A 112 -17.15 4.57 16.72
N THR A 113 -16.85 3.39 17.27
CA THR A 113 -16.64 3.27 18.72
C THR A 113 -15.34 3.98 19.11
N PRO A 114 -15.16 4.36 20.39
CA PRO A 114 -13.90 4.94 20.85
C PRO A 114 -12.67 4.07 20.54
N GLU A 115 -12.83 2.75 20.60
CA GLU A 115 -11.77 1.79 20.27
C GLU A 115 -11.46 1.81 18.77
N ALA A 116 -12.48 1.79 17.92
CA ALA A 116 -12.30 1.86 16.47
C ALA A 116 -11.66 3.19 16.04
N GLN A 117 -12.02 4.30 16.70
CA GLN A 117 -11.42 5.60 16.47
C GLN A 117 -9.93 5.62 16.80
N LYS A 118 -9.54 5.10 17.97
CA LYS A 118 -8.13 4.99 18.36
C LYS A 118 -7.32 4.16 17.37
N VAL A 119 -7.86 3.02 16.95
CA VAL A 119 -7.20 2.14 15.97
C VAL A 119 -7.08 2.84 14.61
N LEU A 120 -8.07 3.62 14.21
CA LEU A 120 -8.00 4.41 12.97
C LEU A 120 -6.86 5.45 13.02
N GLU A 121 -6.64 6.10 14.16
CA GLU A 121 -5.52 7.02 14.39
C GLU A 121 -4.17 6.29 14.32
N GLU A 122 -4.06 5.10 14.94
CA GLU A 122 -2.86 4.26 14.86
C GLU A 122 -2.56 3.85 13.40
N VAL A 123 -3.59 3.49 12.62
CA VAL A 123 -3.48 3.19 11.19
C VAL A 123 -2.99 4.41 10.41
N GLN A 124 -3.55 5.60 10.66
CA GLN A 124 -3.13 6.85 10.00
C GLN A 124 -1.67 7.19 10.30
N GLN A 125 -1.26 7.06 11.56
CA GLN A 125 0.12 7.27 11.98
C GLN A 125 1.05 6.26 11.29
N ALA A 126 0.69 4.97 11.30
CA ALA A 126 1.41 3.91 10.61
C ALA A 126 1.61 4.19 9.11
N VAL A 127 0.57 4.64 8.41
CA VAL A 127 0.64 4.99 6.97
C VAL A 127 1.62 6.13 6.73
N SER A 128 1.58 7.16 7.58
CA SER A 128 2.43 8.35 7.41
C SER A 128 3.91 8.09 7.73
N ALA A 129 4.16 7.26 8.74
CA ALA A 129 5.50 7.02 9.28
C ALA A 129 6.27 5.94 8.52
N ARG A 130 5.57 4.94 7.96
CA ARG A 130 6.25 3.80 7.32
C ARG A 130 6.81 4.12 5.95
N GLN A 131 8.01 3.61 5.74
CA GLN A 131 8.70 3.59 4.46
C GLN A 131 9.61 2.36 4.41
N VAL A 132 9.95 1.93 3.20
CA VAL A 132 10.97 0.92 2.94
C VAL A 132 11.99 1.46 1.95
N TYR A 133 13.16 0.83 1.89
CA TYR A 133 14.19 1.13 0.90
C TYR A 133 14.12 0.15 -0.27
N HIS A 134 14.73 0.52 -1.38
CA HIS A 134 14.92 -0.40 -2.50
C HIS A 134 15.85 -1.55 -2.09
N ILE A 135 15.65 -2.71 -2.71
CA ILE A 135 16.54 -3.84 -2.55
C ILE A 135 17.85 -3.57 -3.31
N GLU A 136 18.98 -3.87 -2.69
CA GLU A 136 20.29 -3.87 -3.33
C GLU A 136 20.67 -5.32 -3.70
N PRO A 137 20.69 -5.69 -5.00
CA PRO A 137 20.88 -7.09 -5.40
C PRO A 137 22.22 -7.71 -4.99
N SER A 138 23.23 -6.89 -4.69
CA SER A 138 24.55 -7.34 -4.23
C SER A 138 24.63 -7.63 -2.72
N ILE A 139 23.58 -7.32 -1.94
CA ILE A 139 23.53 -7.56 -0.50
C ILE A 139 22.59 -8.72 -0.20
N ASP A 140 23.01 -9.63 0.68
CA ASP A 140 22.16 -10.73 1.12
C ASP A 140 20.95 -10.23 1.91
N VAL A 141 19.79 -10.83 1.62
CA VAL A 141 18.55 -10.56 2.37
C VAL A 141 18.54 -11.40 3.65
N THR A 142 18.42 -10.73 4.79
CA THR A 142 18.31 -11.39 6.09
C THR A 142 16.88 -11.35 6.61
N ALA A 143 16.40 -12.49 7.13
CA ALA A 143 15.13 -12.60 7.82
C ALA A 143 15.35 -12.87 9.31
N PHE A 144 14.88 -11.97 10.17
CA PHE A 144 14.89 -12.14 11.62
C PHE A 144 13.50 -12.57 12.07
N ILE A 145 13.40 -13.76 12.67
CA ILE A 145 12.12 -14.28 13.18
C ILE A 145 12.21 -14.33 14.70
N THR A 146 11.27 -13.66 15.36
CA THR A 146 11.04 -13.77 16.80
C THR A 146 9.70 -14.47 17.05
N THR A 147 9.64 -15.28 18.09
CA THR A 147 8.42 -16.01 18.49
C THR A 147 8.01 -15.59 19.90
N PRO A 148 7.47 -14.37 20.09
CA PRO A 148 6.89 -13.97 21.36
C PRO A 148 5.63 -14.80 21.65
N ASP A 149 5.19 -14.81 22.91
CA ASP A 149 4.13 -15.70 23.44
C ASP A 149 2.79 -15.64 22.70
N LEU A 150 2.53 -14.58 21.92
CA LEU A 150 1.27 -14.39 21.19
C LEU A 150 1.36 -14.83 19.72
N HIS A 151 2.31 -14.29 18.95
CA HIS A 151 2.43 -14.55 17.51
C HIS A 151 3.87 -14.43 17.01
N PRO A 152 4.35 -15.35 16.14
CA PRO A 152 5.62 -15.16 15.44
C PRO A 152 5.64 -13.85 14.65
N THR A 153 6.72 -13.09 14.79
CA THR A 153 6.94 -11.83 14.09
C THR A 153 8.26 -11.91 13.32
N GLY A 154 8.23 -11.53 12.06
CA GLY A 154 9.40 -11.54 11.17
C GLY A 154 9.74 -10.14 10.68
N ILE A 155 11.03 -9.83 10.57
CA ILE A 155 11.55 -8.66 9.86
C ILE A 155 12.44 -9.16 8.73
N ILE A 156 12.26 -8.62 7.53
CA ILE A 156 13.13 -8.86 6.38
C ILE A 156 13.86 -7.56 6.08
N GLY A 157 15.18 -7.63 5.90
CA GLY A 157 15.98 -6.46 5.60
C GLY A 157 17.35 -6.79 5.01
N GLN A 158 17.97 -5.75 4.47
CA GLN A 158 19.36 -5.73 4.05
C GLN A 158 20.08 -4.70 4.91
N TRP A 159 21.30 -5.02 5.32
CA TRP A 159 22.19 -4.14 6.05
C TRP A 159 23.56 -4.24 5.40
N ASN A 160 24.17 -3.09 5.14
CA ASN A 160 25.58 -3.01 4.84
C ASN A 160 26.31 -2.60 6.12
N ASP A 161 27.40 -3.28 6.47
CA ASP A 161 28.20 -2.99 7.66
C ASP A 161 29.21 -1.84 7.42
N ASP A 162 29.27 -1.31 6.19
CA ASP A 162 30.15 -0.20 5.77
C ASP A 162 29.61 1.20 6.09
#